data_AF-Q8GQ95-F1
#
_entry.id   AF-Q8GQ95-F1
#
_cell.length_a   1.000
_cell.length_b   1.000
_cell.length_c   1.000
_cell.angle_alpha   90.00
_cell.angle_beta   90.00
_cell.angle_gamma   90.00
#
_symmetry.space_group_name_H-M   'P 1'
#
loop_
_entity.id
_entity.type
_entity.pdbx_description
1 polymer ?
#
loop_
_entity_poly.entity_id
_entity_poly.type
_entity_poly.pdbx_seq_one_letter_code
_entity_poly.pdbx_strand_id
1 'polypeptide(L)' 'MNWASVGEFLAMGGYGVYVWGSVLTTVVLLWTECRMLRRRRRAALWRIQSELLGKEARREATK' A
#
# COMPACT_ATOMS: atom_id res chain seq x y z
N MET A 1 10.60 18.59 -25.43
CA MET A 1 11.24 18.51 -24.10
C MET A 1 11.86 17.13 -24.00
N ASN A 2 13.16 17.04 -24.30
CA ASN A 2 13.89 15.78 -24.37
C ASN A 2 14.17 15.29 -22.95
N TRP A 3 13.49 14.22 -22.53
CA TRP A 3 13.89 13.46 -21.35
C TRP A 3 15.18 12.70 -21.73
N ALA A 4 16.32 13.36 -21.56
CA ALA A 4 17.63 12.79 -21.84
C ALA A 4 17.96 11.79 -20.73
N SER A 5 17.53 10.54 -20.93
CA SER A 5 17.92 9.27 -20.30
C SER A 5 18.39 9.22 -18.82
N VAL A 6 18.13 8.08 -18.18
CA VAL A 6 18.75 7.72 -16.89
C VAL A 6 20.30 7.79 -16.94
N GLY A 7 20.90 7.70 -18.13
CA GLY A 7 22.33 7.83 -18.36
C GLY A 7 22.93 9.21 -18.06
N GLU A 8 22.22 10.32 -18.29
CA GLU A 8 22.71 11.66 -17.91
C GLU A 8 22.65 11.89 -16.40
N PHE A 9 21.69 11.25 -15.71
CA PHE A 9 21.59 11.28 -14.25
C PHE A 9 22.72 10.51 -13.55
N LEU A 10 23.18 9.39 -14.13
CA LEU A 10 24.39 8.71 -13.66
C LEU A 10 25.66 9.49 -14.02
N ALA A 11 25.66 10.21 -15.14
CA ALA A 11 26.79 11.03 -15.58
C ALA A 11 26.98 12.32 -14.73
N MET A 12 25.99 12.74 -13.94
CA MET A 12 26.06 13.90 -13.02
C MET A 12 26.94 13.70 -11.77
N GLY A 13 27.76 12.65 -11.70
CA GLY A 13 28.79 12.52 -10.66
C GLY A 13 28.26 12.28 -9.24
N GLY A 14 27.12 11.60 -9.08
CA GLY A 14 26.60 11.17 -7.78
C GLY A 14 25.44 11.99 -7.20
N TYR A 15 25.13 13.17 -7.76
CA TYR A 15 23.99 13.99 -7.32
C TYR A 15 22.63 13.34 -7.56
N GLY A 16 22.51 12.54 -8.63
CA GLY A 16 21.28 11.80 -8.94
C GLY A 16 20.86 10.85 -7.83
N VAL A 17 21.82 10.25 -7.11
CA VAL A 17 21.55 9.27 -6.04
C VAL A 17 20.87 9.92 -4.84
N TYR A 18 21.18 11.18 -4.51
CA TYR A 18 20.52 11.90 -3.40
C TYR A 18 19.08 12.27 -3.73
N VAL A 19 18.83 12.79 -4.93
CA VAL A 19 17.48 13.19 -5.36
C VAL A 19 16.60 11.97 -5.50
N TRP A 20 17.07 10.93 -6.20
CA TRP A 20 16.31 9.70 -6.39
C TRP A 20 16.21 8.88 -5.11
N GLY A 21 17.18 8.97 -4.20
CA GLY A 21 17.13 8.34 -2.88
C GLY A 21 15.92 8.81 -2.08
N SER A 22 15.72 10.13 -1.95
CA SER A 22 14.58 10.68 -1.20
C SER A 22 13.23 10.39 -1.88
N VAL A 23 13.17 10.43 -3.21
CA VAL A 23 11.98 10.03 -3.98
C VAL A 23 11.66 8.56 -3.77
N LEU A 24 12.66 7.67 -3.85
CA LEU A 24 12.50 6.24 -3.63
C LEU A 24 12.06 5.96 -2.19
N THR A 25 12.66 6.62 -1.19
CA THR A 25 12.24 6.50 0.22
C THR A 25 10.78 6.92 0.39
N THR A 26 10.37 8.02 -0.23
CA THR A 26 8.98 8.49 -0.17
C THR A 26 8.01 7.49 -0.82
N VAL A 27 8.36 6.98 -2.00
CA VAL A 27 7.56 5.95 -2.69
C VAL A 27 7.44 4.68 -1.85
N VAL A 28 8.53 4.23 -1.21
CA VAL A 28 8.53 3.07 -0.32
C VAL A 28 7.61 3.31 0.88
N LEU A 29 7.69 4.48 1.53
CA LEU A 29 6.81 4.83 2.65
C LEU A 29 5.34 4.80 2.23
N LEU A 30 4.98 5.48 1.14
CA LEU A 30 3.61 5.48 0.61
C LEU A 30 3.13 4.07 0.25
N TRP A 31 4.00 3.25 -0.34
CA TRP A 31 3.68 1.86 -0.66
C TRP A 31 3.39 1.04 0.59
N THR A 32 4.20 1.20 1.64
CA THR A 32 4.00 0.49 2.91
C THR A 32 2.71 0.91 3.61
N GLU A 33 2.41 2.21 3.64
CA GLU A 33 1.16 2.78 4.16
C GLU A 33 -0.06 2.19 3.41
N CYS A 34 -0.04 2.23 2.08
CA CYS A 34 -1.09 1.64 1.25
C CYS A 34 -1.26 0.14 1.51
N ARG A 35 -0.15 -0.60 1.66
CA ARG A 35 -0.19 -2.04 1.91
C ARG A 35 -0.78 -2.34 3.30
N MET A 36 -0.42 -1.57 4.32
CA MET A 36 -1.00 -1.67 5.66
C MET A 36 -2.49 -1.31 5.65
N LEU A 37 -2.88 -0.24 4.96
CA LEU A 37 -4.28 0.18 4.87
C LEU A 37 -5.12 -0.89 4.17
N ARG A 38 -4.62 -1.48 3.08
CA ARG A 38 -5.28 -2.61 2.39
C ARG A 38 -5.45 -3.82 3.31
N ARG A 39 -4.44 -4.15 4.12
CA ARG A 39 -4.52 -5.24 5.11
C ARG A 39 -5.57 -4.96 6.17
N ARG A 40 -5.58 -3.75 6.73
CA ARG A 40 -6.59 -3.31 7.72
C ARG A 40 -8.00 -3.35 7.15
N ARG A 41 -8.18 -2.86 5.91
CA ARG A 41 -9.47 -2.92 5.21
C ARG A 41 -9.96 -4.35 5.05
N ARG A 42 -9.09 -5.28 4.62
CA ARG A 42 -9.45 -6.69 4.53
C ARG A 42 -9.85 -7.25 5.89
N ALA A 43 -9.06 -7.01 6.94
CA ALA A 43 -9.38 -7.50 8.29
C ALA A 43 -10.72 -6.96 8.82
N ALA A 44 -11.03 -5.69 8.56
CA ALA A 44 -12.31 -5.09 8.94
C ALA A 44 -13.49 -5.73 8.20
N LEU A 45 -13.36 -5.97 6.88
CA LEU A 45 -14.38 -6.65 6.09
C LEU A 45 -14.61 -8.09 6.56
N TRP A 46 -13.54 -8.82 6.86
CA TRP A 46 -13.63 -10.18 7.41
C TRP A 46 -14.37 -10.22 8.75
N ARG A 47 -14.13 -9.25 9.64
CA ARG A 47 -14.86 -9.15 10.91
C ARG A 47 -16.36 -8.96 10.70
N ILE A 48 -16.74 -8.00 9.85
CA ILE A 48 -18.15 -7.73 9.55
C ILE A 48 -18.83 -8.98 8.97
N GLN A 49 -18.17 -9.67 8.04
CA GLN A 49 -18.71 -10.89 7.45
C GLN A 49 -18.91 -12.01 8.48
N SER A 50 -17.95 -12.21 9.39
CA SER A 50 -18.06 -13.22 10.44
C SER A 50 -19.20 -12.93 11.43
N GLU A 51 -19.46 -11.65 11.74
CA GLU A 51 -20.57 -11.26 12.60
C GLU A 51 -21.93 -11.49 11.93
N LEU A 52 -22.05 -11.25 10.63
CA LEU A 52 -23.28 -11.50 9.88
C LEU A 52 -23.62 -13.00 9.84
N LEU A 53 -22.64 -13.84 9.53
CA LEU A 53 -22.81 -15.30 9.54
C LEU A 53 -23.21 -15.82 10.93
N GLY A 54 -22.61 -15.28 12.01
CA GLY A 54 -22.97 -15.65 13.38
C GLY A 54 -24.38 -15.19 13.79
N LYS A 55 -24.85 -14.05 13.25
CA LYS A 55 -26.22 -13.55 13.48
C LYS A 55 -27.26 -14.38 12.74
N GLU A 56 -26.97 -14.84 11.52
CA GLU A 56 -27.84 -15.74 10.76
C GLU A 56 -28.00 -17.09 11.47
N ALA A 57 -26.90 -17.72 11.87
CA ALA A 57 -26.93 -18.98 12.61
C ALA A 57 -27.70 -18.89 13.94
N ARG A 58 -27.57 -17.77 14.67
CA ARG A 58 -28.31 -17.53 15.92
C ARG A 58 -29.81 -17.32 15.69
N ARG A 59 -30.20 -16.71 14.57
CA ARG A 59 -31.61 -16.53 14.19
C ARG A 59 -32.28 -17.84 13.83
N GLU A 60 -31.58 -18.73 13.13
CA GLU A 60 -32.07 -20.07 12.82
C GLU A 60 -32.26 -20.92 14.08
N ALA A 61 -31.36 -20.82 15.07
CA ALA A 61 -31.47 -21.56 16.32
C ALA A 61 -32.56 -21.07 17.28
N THR A 62 -33.10 -19.85 17.07
CA THR A 62 -34.15 -19.26 17.92
C THR A 62 -35.56 -19.48 17.35
N LYS A 63 -35.66 -19.99 16.12
CA LYS A 63 -36.91 -20.20 15.38
C LYS A 63 -37.35 -21.67 15.47
#